data_AF-A0A9D7F3Q9-F1
#
_entry.id   AF-A0A9D7F3Q9-F1
#
_cell.length_a   1.000
_cell.length_b   1.000
_cell.length_c   1.000
_cell.angle_alpha   90.00
_cell.angle_beta   90.00
_cell.angle_gamma   90.00
#
_symmetry.space_group_name_H-M   'P 1'
#
loop_
_entity.id
_entity.type
_entity.pdbx_description
1 polymer ?
#
loop_
_entity_poly.entity_id
_entity_poly.type
_entity_poly.pdbx_seq_one_letter_code
_entity_poly.pdbx_strand_id
1 'polypeptide(L)'
;MKTTHPIFLTGILCLFLSSAFSQFNVNNRIVFVANMNGQQEAPPVTTDARGLATFNLSPDLETLTIHGVFSGLSGPITGCHIHNGLPGVSGGVFLGLTDSISGNELHAILAPPAGFIQKGLEYKLYLNVHTAAHPDGEIRGQLEVETGEHRIGYLDGVQAVPSVSTQASGVLSLFYQPADFSAQYKIILNGLSGPVTGIDIMDSPIGTSGPVILSLNASNPSIGEIDLTSVPPDFTSKLESFGLAVNVKTAAHPSGEIKGQIGPLRPVSFEGFLNGDQVNPPVGTNAQGLAVAKLSSDLDSLHYFVEVTGLTPNNANIHLGAPSTTGPIIGFMSPSSLPNFYFGAIQLSLDEAVKILNGEGYVNISTNANPDGEIRCNLQPMLRQCFTFDLCGDQEVPPSGSDAVGAAVISVDYLNTHLLYRYIVDGLSGPATGAQLQEAAFGANGSLLAPLFLPNPFGSGQFEVDGNFVVKLQSDNTCLNILTEDFPNGEIRGQVRKSLSCDEISGIYDPIVSNLSLFPNPATGSISLEFLRNAPPIPVLKSWT
;
A
#
# COMPACT_ATOMS: atom_id res chain seq x y z
N MET A 1 -47.52 -10.39 55.80
CA MET A 1 -47.06 -9.80 54.53
C MET A 1 -45.62 -10.20 54.35
N LYS A 2 -45.35 -11.11 53.40
CA LYS A 2 -44.01 -11.59 53.03
C LYS A 2 -43.45 -10.61 52.01
N THR A 3 -42.30 -9.99 52.28
CA THR A 3 -41.55 -9.18 51.31
C THR A 3 -40.32 -9.97 50.88
N THR A 4 -40.38 -10.46 49.65
CA THR A 4 -39.28 -11.11 48.92
C THR A 4 -38.35 -10.04 48.34
N HIS A 5 -37.05 -10.12 48.63
CA HIS A 5 -36.03 -9.34 47.94
C HIS A 5 -35.71 -9.98 46.58
N PRO A 6 -35.57 -9.20 45.49
CA PRO A 6 -35.11 -9.73 44.21
C PRO A 6 -33.58 -9.83 44.22
N ILE A 7 -33.08 -11.03 43.92
CA ILE A 7 -31.67 -11.31 43.63
C ILE A 7 -31.42 -10.81 42.20
N PHE A 8 -30.61 -9.76 42.04
CA PHE A 8 -30.08 -9.38 40.74
C PHE A 8 -28.95 -10.36 40.38
N LEU A 9 -29.25 -11.27 39.46
CA LEU A 9 -28.29 -12.15 38.83
C LEU A 9 -27.60 -11.34 37.71
N THR A 10 -26.40 -10.82 37.99
CA THR A 10 -25.53 -10.22 36.97
C THR A 10 -25.01 -11.33 36.06
N GLY A 11 -25.71 -11.53 34.93
CA GLY A 11 -25.23 -12.36 33.84
C GLY A 11 -24.00 -11.73 33.20
N ILE A 12 -22.85 -12.39 33.32
CA ILE A 12 -21.64 -12.11 32.55
C ILE A 12 -21.97 -12.43 31.08
N LEU A 13 -22.21 -11.40 30.29
CA LEU A 13 -22.29 -11.50 28.84
C LEU A 13 -20.86 -11.67 28.33
N CYS A 14 -20.42 -12.92 28.14
CA CYS A 14 -19.25 -13.22 27.33
C CYS A 14 -19.54 -12.74 25.90
N LEU A 15 -19.09 -11.54 25.57
CA LEU A 15 -18.86 -11.11 24.19
C LEU A 15 -17.81 -12.04 23.61
N PHE A 16 -18.25 -13.09 22.93
CA PHE A 16 -17.44 -13.71 21.89
C PHE A 16 -17.19 -12.62 20.85
N LEU A 17 -15.97 -12.09 20.83
CA LEU A 17 -15.42 -11.42 19.66
C LEU A 17 -15.49 -12.45 18.52
N SER A 18 -16.59 -12.45 17.77
CA SER A 18 -16.58 -13.02 16.44
C SER A 18 -15.51 -12.25 15.69
N SER A 19 -14.40 -12.91 15.43
CA SER A 19 -13.37 -12.46 14.50
C SER A 19 -14.07 -11.95 13.25
N ALA A 20 -13.99 -10.65 13.01
CA ALA A 20 -14.06 -10.16 11.65
C ALA A 20 -12.96 -10.92 10.92
N PHE A 21 -13.34 -11.90 10.09
CA PHE A 21 -12.39 -12.46 9.14
C PHE A 21 -11.93 -11.26 8.31
N SER A 22 -10.70 -10.81 8.49
CA SER A 22 -10.03 -10.02 7.47
C SER A 22 -10.14 -10.85 6.20
N GLN A 23 -10.96 -10.39 5.26
CA GLN A 23 -11.02 -10.98 3.94
C GLN A 23 -9.60 -10.90 3.40
N PHE A 24 -8.92 -12.04 3.27
CA PHE A 24 -7.60 -12.08 2.68
C PHE A 24 -7.72 -11.48 1.28
N ASN A 25 -7.17 -10.29 1.10
CA ASN A 25 -7.13 -9.65 -0.20
C ASN A 25 -6.19 -10.47 -1.08
N VAL A 26 -6.79 -11.27 -1.95
CA VAL A 26 -6.12 -11.86 -3.11
C VAL A 26 -5.97 -10.74 -4.14
N ASN A 27 -4.77 -10.60 -4.74
CA ASN A 27 -4.39 -9.50 -5.66
C ASN A 27 -3.98 -8.17 -4.99
N ASN A 28 -3.03 -8.23 -4.06
CA ASN A 28 -2.36 -7.02 -3.59
C ASN A 28 -1.43 -6.50 -4.69
N ARG A 29 -1.47 -5.19 -4.93
CA ARG A 29 -0.68 -4.55 -5.97
C ARG A 29 0.22 -3.50 -5.34
N ILE A 30 1.46 -3.45 -5.79
CA ILE A 30 2.32 -2.31 -5.50
C ILE A 30 1.85 -1.18 -6.42
N VAL A 31 1.31 -0.13 -5.82
CA VAL A 31 0.94 1.10 -6.52
C VAL A 31 1.85 2.20 -6.01
N PHE A 32 2.50 2.90 -6.93
CA PHE A 32 3.14 4.17 -6.60
C PHE A 32 2.23 5.33 -6.97
N VAL A 33 2.23 6.37 -6.15
CA VAL A 33 1.51 7.62 -6.38
C VAL A 33 2.51 8.76 -6.37
N ALA A 34 2.39 9.67 -7.33
CA ALA A 34 3.15 10.92 -7.37
C ALA A 34 2.18 12.11 -7.30
N ASN A 35 2.19 12.81 -6.16
CA ASN A 35 1.51 14.09 -6.00
C ASN A 35 2.48 15.20 -6.41
N MET A 36 2.17 15.95 -7.46
CA MET A 36 3.14 16.81 -8.13
C MET A 36 2.85 18.30 -7.92
N ASN A 37 3.89 19.07 -7.65
CA ASN A 37 3.84 20.53 -7.58
C ASN A 37 5.22 21.15 -7.85
N GLY A 38 5.27 22.47 -8.05
CA GLY A 38 6.53 23.18 -8.30
C GLY A 38 7.47 23.29 -7.09
N GLN A 39 6.96 23.15 -5.85
CA GLN A 39 7.81 23.22 -4.65
C GLN A 39 8.73 22.00 -4.50
N GLN A 40 8.39 20.90 -5.16
CA GLN A 40 9.22 19.69 -5.18
C GLN A 40 10.34 19.76 -6.22
N GLU A 41 10.34 20.73 -7.13
CA GLU A 41 11.46 20.98 -8.05
C GLU A 41 12.75 21.33 -7.30
N ALA A 42 13.88 21.07 -7.96
CA ALA A 42 15.20 21.40 -7.44
C ALA A 42 15.97 22.22 -8.49
N PRO A 43 15.95 23.57 -8.42
CA PRO A 43 15.35 24.42 -7.37
C PRO A 43 13.81 24.53 -7.47
N PRO A 44 13.10 24.90 -6.36
CA PRO A 44 11.65 25.06 -6.37
C PRO A 44 11.14 26.08 -7.39
N VAL A 45 10.04 25.75 -8.07
CA VAL A 45 9.34 26.60 -9.03
C VAL A 45 8.08 27.20 -8.40
N THR A 46 7.89 28.51 -8.55
CA THR A 46 6.63 29.17 -8.17
C THR A 46 5.63 29.03 -9.31
N THR A 47 4.72 28.08 -9.18
CA THR A 47 3.60 27.83 -10.10
C THR A 47 2.40 27.30 -9.30
N ASP A 48 1.20 27.59 -9.78
CA ASP A 48 -0.03 27.00 -9.26
C ASP A 48 -0.28 25.60 -9.85
N ALA A 49 0.54 25.16 -10.80
CA ALA A 49 0.44 23.86 -11.43
C ALA A 49 0.44 22.71 -10.42
N ARG A 50 -0.40 21.70 -10.70
CA ARG A 50 -0.55 20.48 -9.92
C ARG A 50 -0.61 19.28 -10.85
N GLY A 51 -0.20 18.13 -10.33
CA GLY A 51 -0.35 16.86 -11.03
C GLY A 51 -0.63 15.72 -10.07
N LEU A 52 -1.30 14.68 -10.57
CA LEU A 52 -1.42 13.40 -9.90
C LEU A 52 -1.10 12.32 -10.93
N ALA A 53 -0.16 11.44 -10.60
CA ALA A 53 0.14 10.27 -11.41
C ALA A 53 0.15 8.99 -10.55
N THR A 54 -0.28 7.89 -11.15
CA THR A 54 -0.34 6.56 -10.56
C THR A 54 0.46 5.58 -11.41
N PHE A 55 1.13 4.65 -10.75
CA PHE A 55 1.99 3.64 -11.35
C PHE A 55 1.58 2.28 -10.77
N ASN A 56 0.73 1.57 -11.50
CA ASN A 56 0.08 0.34 -11.04
C ASN A 56 0.80 -0.88 -11.62
N LEU A 57 1.44 -1.67 -10.76
CA LEU A 57 2.01 -2.95 -11.15
C LEU A 57 0.93 -4.04 -11.16
N SER A 58 0.92 -4.85 -12.22
CA SER A 58 0.09 -6.07 -12.26
C SER A 58 0.49 -7.03 -11.12
N PRO A 59 -0.41 -7.94 -10.69
CA PRO A 59 -0.12 -8.86 -9.60
C PRO A 59 1.11 -9.77 -9.82
N ASP A 60 1.47 -10.02 -11.08
CA ASP A 60 2.68 -10.77 -11.50
C ASP A 60 3.92 -9.87 -11.69
N LEU A 61 3.77 -8.56 -11.50
CA LEU A 61 4.80 -7.54 -11.68
C LEU A 61 5.37 -7.43 -13.10
N GLU A 62 4.68 -7.98 -14.11
CA GLU A 62 5.16 -7.96 -15.50
C GLU A 62 4.65 -6.76 -16.31
N THR A 63 3.59 -6.09 -15.84
CA THR A 63 2.98 -4.94 -16.50
C THR A 63 2.92 -3.74 -15.56
N LEU A 64 3.33 -2.58 -16.05
CA LEU A 64 3.21 -1.27 -15.42
C LEU A 64 2.22 -0.42 -16.21
N THR A 65 1.10 -0.07 -15.58
CA THR A 65 0.17 0.94 -16.10
C THR A 65 0.44 2.27 -15.42
N ILE A 66 0.72 3.30 -16.22
CA ILE A 66 0.95 4.67 -15.78
C ILE A 66 -0.22 5.51 -16.25
N HIS A 67 -0.84 6.24 -15.32
CA HIS A 67 -1.88 7.20 -15.62
C HIS A 67 -1.67 8.47 -14.81
N GLY A 68 -1.78 9.65 -15.42
CA GLY A 68 -1.74 10.91 -14.69
C GLY A 68 -2.38 12.07 -15.43
N VAL A 69 -2.78 13.08 -14.67
CA VAL A 69 -3.37 14.32 -15.18
C VAL A 69 -2.66 15.51 -14.54
N PHE A 70 -2.44 16.55 -15.33
CA PHE A 70 -1.77 17.78 -14.93
C PHE A 70 -2.69 18.97 -15.16
N SER A 71 -2.70 19.94 -14.26
CA SER A 71 -3.55 21.12 -14.39
C SER A 71 -2.80 22.37 -13.95
N GLY A 72 -3.16 23.52 -14.55
CA GLY A 72 -2.58 24.82 -14.23
C GLY A 72 -1.14 25.01 -14.70
N LEU A 73 -0.66 24.18 -15.64
CA LEU A 73 0.66 24.34 -16.26
C LEU A 73 0.76 25.65 -17.02
N SER A 74 1.96 26.24 -17.06
CA SER A 74 2.24 27.50 -17.76
C SER A 74 2.10 27.44 -19.28
N GLY A 75 2.00 26.24 -19.86
CA GLY A 75 1.79 26.00 -21.28
C GLY A 75 1.77 24.50 -21.61
N PRO A 76 1.76 24.13 -22.91
CA PRO A 76 1.79 22.72 -23.32
C PRO A 76 2.99 21.98 -22.75
N ILE A 77 2.78 20.70 -22.43
CA ILE A 77 3.84 19.80 -21.97
C ILE A 77 4.86 19.60 -23.09
N THR A 78 6.13 19.91 -22.81
CA THR A 78 7.25 19.73 -23.73
C THR A 78 8.12 18.52 -23.39
N GLY A 79 7.93 17.95 -22.21
CA GLY A 79 8.62 16.76 -21.74
C GLY A 79 7.94 16.14 -20.53
N CYS A 80 8.01 14.82 -20.42
CA CYS A 80 7.56 14.07 -19.26
C CYS A 80 8.52 12.90 -19.02
N HIS A 81 9.12 12.82 -17.83
CA HIS A 81 10.17 11.85 -17.54
C HIS A 81 10.05 11.32 -16.11
N ILE A 82 10.33 10.03 -15.94
CA ILE A 82 10.72 9.50 -14.63
C ILE A 82 12.23 9.68 -14.50
N HIS A 83 12.68 10.26 -13.39
CA HIS A 83 14.08 10.42 -13.04
C HIS A 83 14.45 9.55 -11.83
N ASN A 84 15.75 9.30 -11.67
CA ASN A 84 16.32 8.60 -10.51
C ASN A 84 17.06 9.58 -9.58
N GLY A 85 16.37 10.08 -8.56
CA GLY A 85 16.89 10.96 -7.51
C GLY A 85 16.03 10.93 -6.25
N LEU A 86 16.67 11.14 -5.10
CA LEU A 86 16.00 11.29 -3.80
C LEU A 86 15.18 12.59 -3.75
N PRO A 87 14.22 12.73 -2.81
CA PRO A 87 13.49 13.98 -2.59
C PRO A 87 14.42 15.18 -2.47
N GLY A 88 14.13 16.25 -3.22
CA GLY A 88 14.93 17.48 -3.24
C GLY A 88 16.28 17.38 -3.96
N VAL A 89 16.63 16.21 -4.52
CA VAL A 89 17.87 16.00 -5.28
C VAL A 89 17.52 15.71 -6.73
N SER A 90 18.12 16.44 -7.67
CA SER A 90 17.96 16.20 -9.11
C SER A 90 18.67 14.89 -9.52
N GLY A 91 18.01 14.12 -10.38
CA GLY A 91 18.49 12.83 -10.88
C GLY A 91 18.57 12.79 -12.40
N GLY A 92 19.30 11.82 -12.96
CA GLY A 92 19.26 11.55 -14.39
C GLY A 92 17.91 10.94 -14.83
N VAL A 93 17.57 11.08 -16.11
CA VAL A 93 16.38 10.45 -16.70
C VAL A 93 16.50 8.93 -16.60
N PHE A 94 15.47 8.31 -16.03
CA PHE A 94 15.32 6.86 -15.90
C PHE A 94 14.40 6.28 -16.98
N LEU A 95 13.27 6.96 -17.26
CA LEU A 95 12.32 6.57 -18.30
C LEU A 95 11.73 7.83 -18.97
N GLY A 96 11.70 7.86 -20.30
CA GLY A 96 11.01 8.91 -21.05
C GLY A 96 9.55 8.56 -21.32
N LEU A 97 8.66 9.51 -21.09
CA LEU A 97 7.20 9.38 -21.20
C LEU A 97 6.56 10.49 -22.04
N THR A 98 7.37 11.35 -22.69
CA THR A 98 6.86 12.47 -23.48
C THR A 98 5.92 12.03 -24.61
N ASP A 99 6.21 10.90 -25.28
CA ASP A 99 5.37 10.36 -26.35
C ASP A 99 4.06 9.72 -25.84
N SER A 100 3.92 9.59 -24.52
CA SER A 100 2.74 9.08 -23.83
C SER A 100 1.80 10.19 -23.33
N ILE A 101 2.06 11.44 -23.72
CA ILE A 101 1.25 12.59 -23.38
C ILE A 101 0.18 12.85 -24.46
N SER A 102 -1.06 13.00 -24.03
CA SER A 102 -2.17 13.53 -24.84
C SER A 102 -2.76 14.73 -24.12
N GLY A 103 -2.54 15.94 -24.67
CA GLY A 103 -2.93 17.17 -23.98
C GLY A 103 -2.25 17.30 -22.62
N ASN A 104 -3.05 17.23 -21.56
CA ASN A 104 -2.61 17.28 -20.16
C ASN A 104 -2.67 15.92 -19.45
N GLU A 105 -2.88 14.85 -20.20
CA GLU A 105 -2.97 13.48 -19.70
C GLU A 105 -1.69 12.70 -20.04
N LEU A 106 -1.29 11.82 -19.14
CA LEU A 106 -0.24 10.84 -19.30
C LEU A 106 -0.87 9.45 -19.27
N HIS A 107 -0.67 8.66 -20.32
CA HIS A 107 -1.03 7.25 -20.33
C HIS A 107 0.05 6.37 -20.95
N ALA A 108 0.49 5.35 -20.22
CA ALA A 108 1.44 4.36 -20.73
C ALA A 108 1.18 2.97 -20.14
N ILE A 109 1.26 1.94 -20.97
CA ILE A 109 1.29 0.54 -20.55
C ILE A 109 2.56 -0.09 -21.10
N LEU A 110 3.42 -0.57 -20.21
CA LEU A 110 4.71 -1.14 -20.58
C LEU A 110 5.14 -2.23 -19.60
N ALA A 111 6.12 -3.03 -19.97
CA ALA A 111 6.84 -3.83 -18.98
C ALA A 111 7.64 -2.90 -18.05
N PRO A 112 7.67 -3.13 -16.73
CA PRO A 112 8.47 -2.32 -15.82
C PRO A 112 9.95 -2.36 -16.25
N PRO A 113 10.60 -1.20 -16.48
CA PRO A 113 12.02 -1.17 -16.81
C PRO A 113 12.87 -1.85 -15.72
N ALA A 114 13.99 -2.45 -16.11
CA ALA A 114 14.90 -3.08 -15.16
C ALA A 114 15.29 -2.10 -14.03
N GLY A 115 15.11 -2.52 -12.78
CA GLY A 115 15.37 -1.69 -11.60
C GLY A 115 14.27 -0.69 -11.23
N PHE A 116 13.15 -0.61 -11.98
CA PHE A 116 12.03 0.28 -11.63
C PHE A 116 11.48 -0.03 -10.23
N ILE A 117 11.16 -1.30 -9.96
CA ILE A 117 10.61 -1.74 -8.67
C ILE A 117 11.57 -1.42 -7.54
N GLN A 118 12.84 -1.81 -7.68
CA GLN A 118 13.88 -1.53 -6.69
C GLN A 118 14.01 -0.03 -6.39
N LYS A 119 14.17 0.81 -7.41
CA LYS A 119 14.34 2.25 -7.21
C LYS A 119 13.08 2.92 -6.68
N GLY A 120 11.90 2.45 -7.09
CA GLY A 120 10.62 2.91 -6.55
C GLY A 120 10.49 2.58 -5.06
N LEU A 121 10.76 1.33 -4.69
CA LEU A 121 10.73 0.87 -3.29
C LEU A 121 11.83 1.52 -2.42
N GLU A 122 12.94 1.97 -3.02
CA GLU A 122 13.98 2.77 -2.36
C GLU A 122 13.67 4.27 -2.28
N TYR A 123 12.49 4.69 -2.76
CA TYR A 123 12.08 6.09 -2.79
C TYR A 123 13.01 6.99 -3.61
N LYS A 124 13.52 6.46 -4.73
CA LYS A 124 14.48 7.12 -5.63
C LYS A 124 13.90 7.53 -6.98
N LEU A 125 12.63 7.25 -7.27
CA LEU A 125 12.01 7.65 -8.54
C LEU A 125 11.08 8.85 -8.37
N TYR A 126 11.15 9.81 -9.29
CA TYR A 126 10.20 10.92 -9.36
C TYR A 126 9.73 11.17 -10.79
N LEU A 127 8.47 11.56 -10.96
CA LEU A 127 7.94 12.06 -12.23
C LEU A 127 8.20 13.56 -12.32
N ASN A 128 8.56 14.04 -13.51
CA ASN A 128 8.83 15.44 -13.78
C ASN A 128 8.18 15.84 -15.11
N VAL A 129 7.50 16.98 -15.12
CA VAL A 129 6.80 17.52 -16.29
C VAL A 129 7.37 18.89 -16.62
N HIS A 130 7.65 19.09 -17.90
CA HIS A 130 8.31 20.28 -18.43
C HIS A 130 7.36 21.06 -19.33
N THR A 131 7.56 22.37 -19.37
CA THR A 131 6.87 23.28 -20.30
C THR A 131 7.87 24.21 -20.96
N ALA A 132 7.43 25.02 -21.93
CA ALA A 132 8.30 25.98 -22.59
C ALA A 132 8.87 27.05 -21.61
N ALA A 133 8.11 27.44 -20.58
CA ALA A 133 8.57 28.39 -19.57
C ALA A 133 9.50 27.75 -18.53
N HIS A 134 9.40 26.43 -18.35
CA HIS A 134 10.15 25.66 -17.37
C HIS A 134 10.80 24.43 -18.04
N PRO A 135 11.83 24.62 -18.89
CA PRO A 135 12.45 23.54 -19.64
C PRO A 135 13.16 22.51 -18.76
N ASP A 136 13.61 22.92 -17.56
CA ASP A 136 14.26 22.02 -16.59
C ASP A 136 13.25 21.29 -15.68
N GLY A 137 11.96 21.62 -15.76
CA GLY A 137 10.88 21.04 -14.95
C GLY A 137 9.96 22.13 -14.37
N GLU A 138 8.65 22.01 -14.57
CA GLU A 138 7.65 22.88 -13.93
C GLU A 138 7.10 22.27 -12.65
N ILE A 139 6.79 20.97 -12.68
CA ILE A 139 6.27 20.21 -11.53
C ILE A 139 6.91 18.83 -11.41
N ARG A 140 7.13 18.42 -10.15
CA ARG A 140 7.73 17.15 -9.77
C ARG A 140 6.91 16.49 -8.67
N GLY A 141 6.87 15.16 -8.68
CA GLY A 141 6.38 14.36 -7.56
C GLY A 141 7.19 13.08 -7.39
N GLN A 142 7.59 12.78 -6.17
CA GLN A 142 8.26 11.52 -5.86
C GLN A 142 7.24 10.36 -5.98
N LEU A 143 7.69 9.20 -6.48
CA LEU A 143 6.89 7.98 -6.51
C LEU A 143 6.91 7.38 -5.09
N GLU A 144 5.82 7.52 -4.37
CA GLU A 144 5.64 6.93 -3.04
C GLU A 144 4.79 5.66 -3.13
N VAL A 145 5.17 4.59 -2.43
CA VAL A 145 4.36 3.37 -2.35
C VAL A 145 3.12 3.66 -1.52
N GLU A 146 1.95 3.31 -2.05
CA GLU A 146 0.68 3.46 -1.34
C GLU A 146 0.52 2.30 -0.31
N THR A 147 1.12 2.48 0.87
CA THR A 147 1.16 1.53 1.99
C THR A 147 0.82 2.20 3.32
N GLY A 148 0.46 1.42 4.33
CA GLY A 148 0.42 1.94 5.70
C GLY A 148 1.80 2.01 6.36
N GLU A 149 1.86 2.69 7.50
CA GLU A 149 3.06 2.89 8.28
C GLU A 149 3.22 1.77 9.30
N HIS A 150 4.11 0.83 9.00
CA HIS A 150 4.46 -0.27 9.90
C HIS A 150 5.76 0.05 10.64
N ARG A 151 5.73 -0.13 11.95
CA ARG A 151 6.84 0.03 12.89
C ARG A 151 7.07 -1.27 13.64
N ILE A 152 8.33 -1.52 13.95
CA ILE A 152 8.74 -2.71 14.67
C ILE A 152 9.70 -2.36 15.81
N GLY A 153 9.61 -3.10 16.90
CA GLY A 153 10.61 -3.13 17.96
C GLY A 153 10.97 -4.54 18.36
N TYR A 154 12.27 -4.83 18.46
CA TYR A 154 12.79 -6.08 19.04
C TYR A 154 13.22 -5.79 20.46
N LEU A 155 12.71 -6.55 21.41
CA LEU A 155 12.94 -6.34 22.81
C LEU A 155 13.92 -7.37 23.34
N ASP A 156 14.93 -6.92 24.07
CA ASP A 156 15.85 -7.77 24.81
C ASP A 156 16.34 -7.07 26.08
N GLY A 157 17.08 -7.80 26.91
CA GLY A 157 17.67 -7.26 28.14
C GLY A 157 18.88 -6.35 27.90
N VAL A 158 19.61 -6.48 26.79
CA VAL A 158 20.82 -5.68 26.55
C VAL A 158 20.48 -4.24 26.17
N GLN A 159 19.31 -4.01 25.59
CA GLN A 159 18.75 -2.70 25.28
C GLN A 159 18.19 -1.97 26.50
N ALA A 160 17.92 -2.67 27.61
CA ALA A 160 17.46 -2.03 28.86
C ALA A 160 18.54 -1.06 29.39
N VAL A 161 18.09 -0.04 30.14
CA VAL A 161 18.99 1.00 30.68
C VAL A 161 18.80 1.09 32.21
N PRO A 162 19.71 0.51 33.03
CA PRO A 162 20.90 -0.27 32.64
C PRO A 162 20.54 -1.64 32.04
N SER A 163 21.47 -2.25 31.30
CA SER A 163 21.26 -3.56 30.67
C SER A 163 20.96 -4.65 31.70
N VAL A 164 20.02 -5.52 31.38
CA VAL A 164 19.58 -6.64 32.21
C VAL A 164 20.07 -7.96 31.61
N SER A 165 20.71 -8.79 32.41
CA SER A 165 21.04 -10.17 32.02
C SER A 165 19.80 -11.05 32.18
N THR A 166 19.04 -11.20 31.11
CA THR A 166 17.84 -12.05 31.04
C THR A 166 17.84 -12.85 29.73
N GLN A 167 17.05 -13.92 29.70
CA GLN A 167 16.72 -14.65 28.46
C GLN A 167 15.40 -14.17 27.85
N ALA A 168 14.82 -13.10 28.40
CA ALA A 168 13.58 -12.54 27.90
C ALA A 168 13.76 -11.84 26.55
N SER A 169 12.75 -11.98 25.70
CA SER A 169 12.68 -11.37 24.39
C SER A 169 11.25 -10.93 24.05
N GLY A 170 11.12 -10.13 23.00
CA GLY A 170 9.81 -9.77 22.47
C GLY A 170 9.87 -9.13 21.09
N VAL A 171 8.73 -9.15 20.41
CA VAL A 171 8.50 -8.39 19.18
C VAL A 171 7.27 -7.51 19.38
N LEU A 172 7.43 -6.21 19.10
CA LEU A 172 6.35 -5.24 18.94
C LEU A 172 6.12 -5.01 17.45
N SER A 173 4.88 -5.13 17.01
CA SER A 173 4.37 -4.54 15.78
C SER A 173 3.50 -3.34 16.14
N LEU A 174 3.66 -2.23 15.42
CA LEU A 174 2.80 -1.06 15.52
C LEU A 174 2.48 -0.54 14.11
N PHE A 175 1.20 -0.38 13.81
CA PHE A 175 0.72 0.00 12.50
C PHE A 175 -0.27 1.16 12.58
N TYR A 176 -0.11 2.14 11.70
CA TYR A 176 -1.03 3.28 11.54
C TYR A 176 -0.99 3.78 10.10
N GLN A 177 -1.94 4.61 9.68
CA GLN A 177 -1.89 5.29 8.40
C GLN A 177 -1.46 6.76 8.55
N PRO A 178 -0.92 7.36 7.49
CA PRO A 178 -0.72 8.80 7.45
C PRO A 178 -2.04 9.52 7.73
N ALA A 179 -2.05 10.37 8.76
CA ALA A 179 -3.20 11.13 9.24
C ALA A 179 -4.33 10.33 9.92
N ASP A 180 -4.13 9.05 10.25
CA ASP A 180 -5.01 8.34 11.18
C ASP A 180 -4.97 8.99 12.57
N PHE A 181 -6.08 8.83 13.30
CA PHE A 181 -6.16 9.19 14.71
C PHE A 181 -5.77 8.05 15.64
N SER A 182 -5.43 6.87 15.12
CA SER A 182 -5.02 5.75 15.94
C SER A 182 -3.93 4.87 15.32
N ALA A 183 -3.24 4.12 16.19
CA ALA A 183 -2.26 3.11 15.82
C ALA A 183 -2.60 1.79 16.50
N GLN A 184 -2.67 0.70 15.74
CA GLN A 184 -2.80 -0.65 16.29
C GLN A 184 -1.45 -1.17 16.73
N TYR A 185 -1.40 -1.89 17.84
CA TYR A 185 -0.19 -2.55 18.29
C TYR A 185 -0.43 -3.99 18.70
N LYS A 186 0.60 -4.82 18.50
CA LYS A 186 0.67 -6.22 18.95
C LYS A 186 2.04 -6.49 19.53
N ILE A 187 2.09 -7.16 20.67
CA ILE A 187 3.33 -7.56 21.33
C ILE A 187 3.21 -9.01 21.77
N ILE A 188 4.22 -9.81 21.41
CA ILE A 188 4.47 -11.12 22.01
C ILE A 188 5.78 -11.05 22.78
N LEU A 189 5.75 -11.63 23.98
CA LEU A 189 6.87 -11.67 24.93
C LEU A 189 7.19 -13.12 25.28
N ASN A 190 8.45 -13.41 25.53
CA ASN A 190 8.90 -14.72 25.97
C ASN A 190 10.00 -14.58 27.04
N GLY A 191 10.16 -15.60 27.87
CA GLY A 191 11.31 -15.72 28.78
C GLY A 191 11.40 -14.70 29.93
N LEU A 192 10.36 -13.89 30.17
CA LEU A 192 10.31 -12.92 31.26
C LEU A 192 10.50 -13.59 32.64
N SER A 193 11.17 -12.88 33.55
CA SER A 193 11.41 -13.32 34.93
C SER A 193 10.13 -13.50 35.78
N GLY A 194 8.99 -12.99 35.30
CA GLY A 194 7.69 -13.11 35.95
C GLY A 194 6.57 -12.50 35.11
N PRO A 195 5.35 -12.37 35.66
CA PRO A 195 4.23 -11.73 34.99
C PRO A 195 4.55 -10.28 34.57
N VAL A 196 4.00 -9.86 33.43
CA VAL A 196 4.08 -8.48 32.95
C VAL A 196 3.37 -7.57 33.96
N THR A 197 4.08 -6.58 34.49
CA THR A 197 3.51 -5.58 35.40
C THR A 197 3.29 -4.22 34.74
N GLY A 198 3.86 -4.01 33.56
CA GLY A 198 3.68 -2.80 32.77
C GLY A 198 4.40 -2.88 31.43
N ILE A 199 3.84 -2.22 30.43
CA ILE A 199 4.46 -2.00 29.13
C ILE A 199 4.30 -0.52 28.80
N ASP A 200 5.39 0.18 28.51
CA ASP A 200 5.37 1.63 28.27
C ASP A 200 6.05 1.96 26.94
N ILE A 201 5.49 2.89 26.19
CA ILE A 201 6.22 3.60 25.12
C ILE A 201 6.88 4.82 25.74
N MET A 202 8.19 4.94 25.53
CA MET A 202 9.03 5.98 26.13
C MET A 202 9.62 6.87 25.05
N ASP A 203 9.76 8.17 25.35
CA ASP A 203 10.58 9.10 24.58
C ASP A 203 12.05 8.81 24.91
N SER A 204 12.63 7.87 24.17
CA SER A 204 13.90 7.26 24.51
C SER A 204 14.67 6.98 23.23
N PRO A 205 15.49 7.93 22.78
CA PRO A 205 16.50 7.68 21.77
C PRO A 205 17.40 6.48 22.12
N ILE A 206 18.06 5.95 21.09
CA ILE A 206 18.94 4.78 21.22
C ILE A 206 19.97 5.00 22.33
N GLY A 207 20.02 4.06 23.27
CA GLY A 207 20.99 4.04 24.37
C GLY A 207 20.69 5.00 25.54
N THR A 208 19.61 5.79 25.49
CA THR A 208 19.20 6.65 26.60
C THR A 208 18.03 6.05 27.39
N SER A 209 17.73 6.62 28.56
CA SER A 209 16.43 6.47 29.20
C SER A 209 15.71 7.81 29.14
N GLY A 210 14.38 7.79 29.04
CA GLY A 210 13.58 8.99 28.96
C GLY A 210 12.15 8.77 29.47
N PRO A 211 11.30 9.81 29.46
CA PRO A 211 9.99 9.76 30.09
C PRO A 211 9.04 8.79 29.37
N VAL A 212 8.10 8.24 30.13
CA VAL A 212 6.97 7.48 29.58
C VAL A 212 6.06 8.46 28.83
N ILE A 213 5.72 8.14 27.59
CA ILE A 213 4.70 8.85 26.80
C ILE A 213 3.32 8.28 27.13
N LEU A 214 3.20 6.95 27.07
CA LEU A 214 1.95 6.23 27.34
C LEU A 214 2.22 4.80 27.81
N SER A 215 1.26 4.25 28.55
CA SER A 215 1.27 2.85 28.99
C SER A 215 0.32 2.02 28.14
N LEU A 216 0.77 0.83 27.74
CA LEU A 216 0.03 -0.18 26.98
C LEU A 216 -0.57 -1.24 27.92
N ASN A 217 -1.36 -2.15 27.34
CA ASN A 217 -1.96 -3.26 28.08
C ASN A 217 -0.88 -4.18 28.68
N ALA A 218 -0.88 -4.35 30.00
CA ALA A 218 0.10 -5.18 30.71
C ALA A 218 -0.27 -6.68 30.65
N SER A 219 -0.25 -7.25 29.44
CA SER A 219 -0.57 -8.66 29.17
C SER A 219 0.41 -9.28 28.18
N ASN A 220 0.34 -10.61 28.01
CA ASN A 220 1.05 -11.33 26.96
C ASN A 220 0.08 -12.39 26.38
N PRO A 221 -0.45 -12.20 25.17
CA PRO A 221 -0.12 -11.15 24.21
C PRO A 221 -0.60 -9.78 24.70
N SER A 222 0.08 -8.71 24.30
CA SER A 222 -0.42 -7.34 24.48
C SER A 222 -0.92 -6.82 23.15
N ILE A 223 -2.21 -6.58 23.04
CA ILE A 223 -2.86 -6.12 21.81
C ILE A 223 -3.76 -4.95 22.18
N GLY A 224 -3.78 -3.93 21.33
CA GLY A 224 -4.68 -2.80 21.51
C GLY A 224 -4.48 -1.71 20.47
N GLU A 225 -5.01 -0.55 20.81
CA GLU A 225 -5.01 0.64 19.99
C GLU A 225 -4.47 1.82 20.81
N ILE A 226 -3.71 2.68 20.15
CA ILE A 226 -3.19 3.94 20.68
C ILE A 226 -3.96 5.06 20.00
N ASP A 227 -4.60 5.93 20.77
CA ASP A 227 -5.17 7.17 20.25
C ASP A 227 -4.02 8.17 19.97
N LEU A 228 -3.73 8.39 18.69
CA LEU A 228 -2.67 9.30 18.23
C LEU A 228 -3.02 10.78 18.49
N THR A 229 -4.26 11.12 18.84
CA THR A 229 -4.62 12.48 19.28
C THR A 229 -4.25 12.74 20.74
N SER A 230 -4.02 11.67 21.51
CA SER A 230 -3.67 11.73 22.93
C SER A 230 -2.15 11.76 23.18
N VAL A 231 -1.34 11.55 22.14
CA VAL A 231 0.13 11.55 22.22
C VAL A 231 0.73 12.87 21.74
N PRO A 232 2.01 13.17 22.05
CA PRO A 232 2.68 14.36 21.54
C PRO A 232 2.64 14.46 20.00
N PRO A 233 2.50 15.67 19.41
CA PRO A 233 2.45 15.85 17.96
C PRO A 233 3.69 15.34 17.20
N ASP A 234 4.81 15.15 17.89
CA ASP A 234 6.06 14.61 17.33
C ASP A 234 6.19 13.07 17.50
N PHE A 235 5.14 12.38 17.97
CA PHE A 235 5.16 10.93 18.19
C PHE A 235 5.51 10.15 16.92
N THR A 236 4.82 10.40 15.82
CA THR A 236 5.04 9.69 14.55
C THR A 236 6.38 10.04 13.92
N SER A 237 6.85 11.29 14.02
CA SER A 237 8.18 11.68 13.54
C SER A 237 9.31 11.11 14.40
N LYS A 238 9.08 10.87 15.70
CA LYS A 238 10.00 10.11 16.55
C LYS A 238 10.01 8.62 16.21
N LEU A 239 8.89 8.03 15.80
CA LEU A 239 8.89 6.65 15.28
C LEU A 239 9.73 6.51 13.99
N GLU A 240 9.72 7.52 13.13
CA GLU A 240 10.57 7.55 11.91
C GLU A 240 12.07 7.62 12.23
N SER A 241 12.43 8.35 13.29
CA SER A 241 13.82 8.67 13.63
C SER A 241 14.41 7.81 14.74
N PHE A 242 13.76 6.69 15.09
CA PHE A 242 14.17 5.82 16.21
C PHE A 242 14.27 6.58 17.54
N GLY A 243 13.36 7.51 17.77
CA GLY A 243 13.26 8.31 19.00
C GLY A 243 12.43 7.64 20.11
N LEU A 244 11.58 6.66 19.78
CA LEU A 244 10.71 5.99 20.76
C LEU A 244 11.10 4.53 21.01
N ALA A 245 11.01 4.09 22.25
CA ALA A 245 11.27 2.70 22.64
C ALA A 245 10.12 2.13 23.48
N VAL A 246 9.85 0.83 23.31
CA VAL A 246 8.96 0.07 24.19
C VAL A 246 9.76 -0.53 25.35
N ASN A 247 9.24 -0.45 26.57
CA ASN A 247 9.86 -0.98 27.78
C ASN A 247 8.88 -1.89 28.51
N VAL A 248 9.31 -3.10 28.87
CA VAL A 248 8.48 -4.11 29.51
C VAL A 248 9.00 -4.37 30.91
N LYS A 249 8.10 -4.35 31.90
CA LYS A 249 8.42 -4.45 33.31
C LYS A 249 7.89 -5.75 33.90
N THR A 250 8.61 -6.24 34.89
CA THR A 250 8.22 -7.35 35.76
C THR A 250 8.47 -6.98 37.21
N ALA A 251 7.97 -7.80 38.14
CA ALA A 251 8.20 -7.57 39.57
C ALA A 251 9.69 -7.57 39.96
N ALA A 252 10.53 -8.37 39.28
CA ALA A 252 11.97 -8.41 39.51
C ALA A 252 12.70 -7.21 38.88
N HIS A 253 12.12 -6.62 37.84
CA HIS A 253 12.68 -5.50 37.08
C HIS A 253 11.67 -4.36 36.93
N PRO A 254 11.33 -3.64 38.01
CA PRO A 254 10.30 -2.59 37.99
C PRO A 254 10.67 -1.39 37.11
N SER A 255 11.95 -1.18 36.82
CA SER A 255 12.44 -0.17 35.88
C SER A 255 12.41 -0.61 34.42
N GLY A 256 12.21 -1.90 34.15
CA GLY A 256 12.27 -2.51 32.81
C GLY A 256 13.17 -3.74 32.81
N GLU A 257 12.62 -4.89 32.41
CA GLU A 257 13.37 -6.13 32.17
C GLU A 257 13.94 -6.16 30.75
N ILE A 258 13.10 -5.83 29.76
CA ILE A 258 13.48 -5.77 28.35
C ILE A 258 12.99 -4.50 27.71
N LYS A 259 13.74 -4.02 26.72
CA LYS A 259 13.46 -2.80 25.98
C LYS A 259 13.71 -3.03 24.50
N GLY A 260 12.94 -2.35 23.64
CA GLY A 260 13.13 -2.39 22.20
C GLY A 260 12.96 -1.02 21.57
N GLN A 261 13.94 -0.59 20.77
CA GLN A 261 13.78 0.62 19.96
C GLN A 261 12.71 0.38 18.88
N ILE A 262 11.82 1.35 18.68
CA ILE A 262 10.77 1.29 17.67
C ILE A 262 11.26 2.05 16.42
N GLY A 263 11.13 1.43 15.24
CA GLY A 263 11.55 2.05 13.99
C GLY A 263 10.77 1.56 12.75
N PRO A 264 10.97 2.20 11.60
CA PRO A 264 10.25 1.89 10.36
C PRO A 264 10.59 0.51 9.80
N LEU A 265 9.55 -0.20 9.36
CA LEU A 265 9.66 -1.44 8.60
C LEU A 265 9.17 -1.23 7.16
N ARG A 266 10.10 -0.89 6.29
CA ARG A 266 9.89 -0.53 4.87
C ARG A 266 10.70 -1.45 3.95
N PRO A 267 10.37 -1.54 2.65
CA PRO A 267 9.32 -0.80 1.94
C PRO A 267 7.97 -1.52 1.86
N VAL A 268 7.97 -2.85 1.80
CA VAL A 268 6.74 -3.66 1.86
C VAL A 268 6.87 -4.61 3.04
N SER A 269 5.96 -4.49 4.00
CA SER A 269 6.01 -5.23 5.26
C SER A 269 4.81 -6.14 5.42
N PHE A 270 4.96 -7.12 6.31
CA PHE A 270 3.99 -8.16 6.57
C PHE A 270 3.85 -8.39 8.06
N GLU A 271 2.66 -8.78 8.49
CA GLU A 271 2.37 -9.21 9.85
C GLU A 271 1.58 -10.52 9.84
N GLY A 272 1.82 -11.39 10.83
CA GLY A 272 0.97 -12.54 11.09
C GLY A 272 0.97 -12.89 12.58
N PHE A 273 -0.22 -13.09 13.16
CA PHE A 273 -0.37 -13.59 14.52
C PHE A 273 -0.50 -15.11 14.50
N LEU A 274 0.42 -15.81 15.15
CA LEU A 274 0.48 -17.27 15.16
C LEU A 274 -0.44 -17.83 16.24
N ASN A 275 -1.28 -18.80 15.87
CA ASN A 275 -2.08 -19.57 16.79
C ASN A 275 -2.34 -20.99 16.24
N GLY A 276 -2.90 -21.87 17.08
CA GLY A 276 -3.23 -23.24 16.70
C GLY A 276 -4.44 -23.37 15.78
N ASP A 277 -5.36 -22.40 15.80
CA ASP A 277 -6.57 -22.41 14.96
C ASP A 277 -6.27 -22.30 13.47
N GLN A 278 -5.15 -21.65 13.12
CA GLN A 278 -4.71 -21.48 11.74
C GLN A 278 -3.93 -22.68 11.19
N VAL A 279 -3.57 -23.65 12.02
CA VAL A 279 -2.92 -24.90 11.57
C VAL A 279 -3.93 -25.76 10.81
N ASN A 280 -3.46 -26.58 9.85
CA ASN A 280 -4.31 -27.52 9.13
C ASN A 280 -3.87 -28.97 9.39
N PRO A 281 -4.64 -29.78 10.15
CA PRO A 281 -5.86 -29.41 10.88
C PRO A 281 -5.58 -28.51 12.10
N PRO A 282 -6.59 -27.79 12.64
CA PRO A 282 -6.40 -26.93 13.81
C PRO A 282 -5.89 -27.69 15.03
N VAL A 283 -4.98 -27.06 15.78
CA VAL A 283 -4.36 -27.61 16.99
C VAL A 283 -4.86 -26.87 18.22
N GLY A 284 -5.38 -27.59 19.21
CA GLY A 284 -5.77 -27.03 20.50
C GLY A 284 -4.55 -26.72 21.36
N THR A 285 -4.00 -25.50 21.24
CA THR A 285 -2.85 -25.02 22.04
C THR A 285 -3.10 -23.59 22.51
N ASN A 286 -2.52 -23.25 23.66
CA ASN A 286 -2.45 -21.85 24.13
C ASN A 286 -1.16 -21.16 23.66
N ALA A 287 -0.33 -21.86 22.88
CA ALA A 287 0.86 -21.28 22.27
C ALA A 287 0.48 -20.20 21.26
N GLN A 288 1.32 -19.17 21.19
CA GLN A 288 1.07 -17.99 20.37
C GLN A 288 2.38 -17.43 19.84
N GLY A 289 2.28 -16.59 18.82
CA GLY A 289 3.43 -15.87 18.29
C GLY A 289 3.06 -14.66 17.45
N LEU A 290 4.06 -13.86 17.14
CA LEU A 290 3.95 -12.72 16.23
C LEU A 290 5.10 -12.82 15.24
N ALA A 291 4.76 -12.94 13.96
CA ALA A 291 5.69 -12.82 12.86
C ALA A 291 5.53 -11.46 12.22
N VAL A 292 6.65 -10.77 12.05
CA VAL A 292 6.73 -9.56 11.24
C VAL A 292 7.83 -9.74 10.21
N ALA A 293 7.58 -9.33 8.97
CA ALA A 293 8.55 -9.49 7.90
C ALA A 293 8.54 -8.30 6.94
N LYS A 294 9.56 -8.21 6.08
CA LYS A 294 9.62 -7.28 4.96
C LYS A 294 10.32 -7.91 3.76
N LEU A 295 9.90 -7.50 2.57
CA LEU A 295 10.66 -7.78 1.36
C LEU A 295 11.81 -6.77 1.22
N SER A 296 12.93 -7.22 0.68
CA SER A 296 13.98 -6.34 0.16
C SER A 296 13.48 -5.54 -1.04
N SER A 297 14.14 -4.42 -1.35
CA SER A 297 13.71 -3.55 -2.46
C SER A 297 13.84 -4.21 -3.83
N ASP A 298 14.79 -5.14 -4.00
CA ASP A 298 14.95 -5.99 -5.19
C ASP A 298 14.00 -7.19 -5.24
N LEU A 299 13.18 -7.39 -4.19
CA LEU A 299 12.25 -8.51 -4.03
C LEU A 299 12.94 -9.89 -4.01
N ASP A 300 14.24 -9.95 -3.71
CA ASP A 300 15.01 -11.19 -3.69
C ASP A 300 15.13 -11.84 -2.31
N SER A 301 14.62 -11.18 -1.26
CA SER A 301 14.71 -11.70 0.10
C SER A 301 13.57 -11.25 1.00
N LEU A 302 13.16 -12.17 1.88
CA LEU A 302 12.22 -11.90 2.96
C LEU A 302 12.98 -11.84 4.28
N HIS A 303 13.10 -10.64 4.84
CA HIS A 303 13.64 -10.44 6.18
C HIS A 303 12.53 -10.63 7.20
N TYR A 304 12.74 -11.44 8.22
CA TYR A 304 11.71 -11.79 9.20
C TYR A 304 12.23 -11.63 10.63
N PHE A 305 11.27 -11.41 11.54
CA PHE A 305 11.43 -11.38 12.98
C PHE A 305 10.20 -12.03 13.60
N VAL A 306 10.42 -13.11 14.35
CA VAL A 306 9.35 -13.94 14.88
C VAL A 306 9.63 -14.25 16.34
N GLU A 307 8.67 -13.92 17.19
CA GLU A 307 8.67 -14.29 18.60
C GLU A 307 7.52 -15.26 18.87
N VAL A 308 7.81 -16.34 19.61
CA VAL A 308 6.78 -17.32 19.98
C VAL A 308 6.88 -17.71 21.45
N THR A 309 5.73 -18.04 22.06
CA THR A 309 5.65 -18.35 23.49
C THR A 309 4.65 -19.48 23.75
N GLY A 310 4.83 -20.17 24.88
CA GLY A 310 3.96 -21.28 25.28
C GLY A 310 4.26 -22.62 24.61
N LEU A 311 5.37 -22.75 23.88
CA LEU A 311 5.81 -24.00 23.26
C LEU A 311 7.34 -24.19 23.30
N THR A 312 7.79 -25.39 22.95
CA THR A 312 9.20 -25.71 22.66
C THR A 312 9.31 -26.12 21.18
N PRO A 313 9.71 -25.20 20.29
CA PRO A 313 9.83 -25.47 18.87
C PRO A 313 10.84 -26.58 18.57
N ASN A 314 10.49 -27.45 17.62
CA ASN A 314 11.42 -28.36 16.95
C ASN A 314 11.88 -27.76 15.61
N ASN A 315 10.96 -27.10 14.89
CA ASN A 315 11.26 -26.44 13.64
C ASN A 315 10.45 -25.15 13.49
N ALA A 316 11.00 -24.21 12.74
CA ALA A 316 10.42 -22.90 12.48
C ALA A 316 10.71 -22.54 11.02
N ASN A 317 9.67 -22.44 10.19
CA ASN A 317 9.84 -22.34 8.75
C ASN A 317 8.78 -21.42 8.10
N ILE A 318 9.13 -20.98 6.89
CA ILE A 318 8.28 -20.17 6.03
C ILE A 318 7.88 -21.06 4.84
N HIS A 319 6.59 -21.02 4.53
CA HIS A 319 5.98 -21.79 3.47
C HIS A 319 5.29 -20.89 2.45
N LEU A 320 4.99 -21.47 1.29
CA LEU A 320 4.04 -20.93 0.32
C LEU A 320 2.82 -21.81 0.19
N GLY A 321 1.63 -21.23 0.30
CA GLY A 321 0.36 -21.86 0.01
C GLY A 321 -0.80 -20.92 0.29
N ALA A 322 -1.86 -21.03 -0.50
CA ALA A 322 -3.09 -20.28 -0.28
C ALA A 322 -3.58 -20.40 1.19
N PRO A 323 -4.29 -19.39 1.73
CA PRO A 323 -4.84 -19.45 3.08
C PRO A 323 -5.51 -20.79 3.39
N SER A 324 -5.21 -21.34 4.57
CA SER A 324 -5.70 -22.63 5.05
C SER A 324 -5.22 -23.89 4.29
N THR A 325 -4.37 -23.75 3.28
CA THR A 325 -3.73 -24.89 2.59
C THR A 325 -2.31 -25.13 3.12
N THR A 326 -1.84 -26.37 3.09
CA THR A 326 -0.43 -26.70 3.37
C THR A 326 0.32 -26.69 2.05
N GLY A 327 1.43 -25.97 1.98
CA GLY A 327 2.29 -25.97 0.81
C GLY A 327 3.78 -26.12 1.15
N PRO A 328 4.69 -26.01 0.17
CA PRO A 328 6.11 -26.30 0.36
C PRO A 328 6.79 -25.31 1.31
N ILE A 329 7.84 -25.77 1.98
CA ILE A 329 8.79 -24.92 2.72
C ILE A 329 9.65 -24.18 1.69
N ILE A 330 9.73 -22.87 1.82
CA ILE A 330 10.65 -22.02 1.04
C ILE A 330 11.86 -21.57 1.85
N GLY A 331 11.81 -21.68 3.18
CA GLY A 331 12.94 -21.33 4.03
C GLY A 331 12.80 -21.77 5.47
N PHE A 332 13.94 -22.03 6.10
CA PHE A 332 14.04 -22.30 7.53
C PHE A 332 14.45 -21.01 8.24
N MET A 333 13.76 -20.69 9.34
CA MET A 333 14.07 -19.51 10.13
C MET A 333 15.26 -19.78 11.05
N SER A 334 16.21 -18.86 11.03
CA SER A 334 17.38 -18.87 11.90
C SER A 334 17.00 -18.51 13.34
N PRO A 335 17.29 -19.38 14.33
CA PRO A 335 17.09 -19.06 15.73
C PRO A 335 18.14 -18.06 16.22
N SER A 336 17.75 -17.19 17.14
CA SER A 336 18.67 -16.31 17.87
C SER A 336 19.31 -17.04 19.06
N SER A 337 20.16 -16.34 19.82
CA SER A 337 20.63 -16.81 21.12
C SER A 337 19.57 -16.74 22.22
N LEU A 338 18.48 -16.00 22.02
CA LEU A 338 17.36 -15.91 22.94
C LEU A 338 16.34 -17.01 22.60
N PRO A 339 15.74 -17.68 23.61
CA PRO A 339 14.78 -18.75 23.37
C PRO A 339 13.58 -18.27 22.55
N ASN A 340 13.16 -19.08 21.58
CA ASN A 340 11.95 -18.88 20.77
C ASN A 340 11.88 -17.57 19.97
N PHE A 341 13.01 -16.85 19.86
CA PHE A 341 13.14 -15.68 19.01
C PHE A 341 13.93 -16.03 17.75
N TYR A 342 13.36 -15.73 16.59
CA TYR A 342 13.92 -16.00 15.26
C TYR A 342 14.05 -14.70 14.49
N PHE A 343 15.20 -14.49 13.86
CA PHE A 343 15.36 -13.38 12.93
C PHE A 343 16.36 -13.74 11.84
N GLY A 344 16.27 -13.06 10.70
CA GLY A 344 17.17 -13.28 9.58
C GLY A 344 16.52 -12.94 8.26
N ALA A 345 17.03 -13.55 7.20
CA ALA A 345 16.48 -13.43 5.87
C ALA A 345 16.53 -14.77 5.16
N ILE A 346 15.53 -15.02 4.31
CA ILE A 346 15.56 -16.09 3.32
C ILE A 346 15.66 -15.47 1.93
N GLN A 347 16.36 -16.15 1.03
CA GLN A 347 16.40 -15.77 -0.38
C GLN A 347 15.11 -16.22 -1.07
N LEU A 348 14.67 -15.45 -2.05
CA LEU A 348 13.46 -15.64 -2.83
C LEU A 348 13.79 -15.56 -4.31
N SER A 349 13.10 -16.38 -5.09
CA SER A 349 12.82 -16.08 -6.49
C SER A 349 11.72 -15.03 -6.61
N LEU A 350 11.63 -14.38 -7.76
CA LEU A 350 10.57 -13.41 -8.04
C LEU A 350 9.16 -14.02 -7.92
N ASP A 351 8.97 -15.26 -8.37
CA ASP A 351 7.70 -16.01 -8.24
C ASP A 351 7.31 -16.20 -6.76
N GLU A 352 8.27 -16.51 -5.89
CA GLU A 352 8.01 -16.64 -4.45
C GLU A 352 7.66 -15.28 -3.82
N ALA A 353 8.36 -14.21 -4.20
CA ALA A 353 8.04 -12.86 -3.73
C ALA A 353 6.63 -12.41 -4.16
N VAL A 354 6.26 -12.68 -5.41
CA VAL A 354 4.91 -12.42 -5.96
C VAL A 354 3.85 -13.19 -5.18
N LYS A 355 4.08 -14.47 -4.87
CA LYS A 355 3.15 -15.28 -4.07
C LYS A 355 3.00 -14.76 -2.64
N ILE A 356 4.11 -14.33 -2.01
CA ILE A 356 4.07 -13.69 -0.68
C ILE A 356 3.26 -12.39 -0.73
N LEU A 357 3.50 -11.52 -1.72
CA LEU A 357 2.72 -10.30 -1.95
C LEU A 357 1.23 -10.60 -2.11
N ASN A 358 0.88 -11.71 -2.75
CA ASN A 358 -0.51 -12.13 -2.94
C ASN A 358 -1.11 -12.90 -1.74
N GLY A 359 -0.43 -12.93 -0.59
CA GLY A 359 -0.95 -13.47 0.67
C GLY A 359 -0.79 -14.99 0.82
N GLU A 360 0.05 -15.62 0.00
CA GLU A 360 0.32 -17.07 0.05
C GLU A 360 1.49 -17.43 0.99
N GLY A 361 2.24 -16.44 1.49
CA GLY A 361 3.29 -16.68 2.48
C GLY A 361 2.71 -17.01 3.85
N TYR A 362 3.24 -18.02 4.54
CA TYR A 362 2.87 -18.29 5.93
C TYR A 362 4.03 -18.82 6.76
N VAL A 363 4.03 -18.50 8.06
CA VAL A 363 4.96 -19.02 9.05
C VAL A 363 4.31 -20.21 9.75
N ASN A 364 5.09 -21.27 9.95
CA ASN A 364 4.68 -22.46 10.68
C ASN A 364 5.75 -22.85 11.70
N ILE A 365 5.31 -23.14 12.92
CA ILE A 365 6.18 -23.54 14.02
C ILE A 365 5.71 -24.89 14.49
N SER A 366 6.58 -25.90 14.40
CA SER A 366 6.25 -27.26 14.81
C SER A 366 6.94 -27.65 16.10
N THR A 367 6.38 -28.63 16.78
CA THR A 367 6.94 -29.22 18.00
C THR A 367 7.03 -30.73 17.85
N ASN A 368 7.61 -31.42 18.83
CA ASN A 368 7.60 -32.89 18.85
C ASN A 368 6.19 -33.47 18.97
N ALA A 369 5.26 -32.75 19.60
CA ALA A 369 3.86 -33.19 19.73
C ALA A 369 3.07 -32.93 18.46
N ASN A 370 3.38 -31.84 17.74
CA ASN A 370 2.69 -31.43 16.52
C ASN A 370 3.72 -31.20 15.40
N PRO A 371 4.23 -32.27 14.76
CA PRO A 371 5.33 -32.18 13.80
C PRO A 371 4.95 -31.45 12.50
N ASP A 372 3.66 -31.45 12.14
CA ASP A 372 3.14 -30.73 10.97
C ASP A 372 2.91 -29.23 11.24
N GLY A 373 2.99 -28.81 12.51
CA GLY A 373 2.74 -27.44 12.96
C GLY A 373 1.95 -27.44 14.25
N GLU A 374 2.38 -26.66 15.25
CA GLU A 374 1.61 -26.37 16.47
C GLU A 374 0.93 -25.00 16.38
N ILE A 375 1.61 -24.01 15.81
CA ILE A 375 1.05 -22.68 15.55
C ILE A 375 1.44 -22.19 14.15
N ARG A 376 0.52 -21.47 13.50
CA ARG A 376 0.68 -20.95 12.14
C ARG A 376 0.12 -19.53 12.02
N CYS A 377 0.68 -18.75 11.12
CA CYS A 377 0.05 -17.52 10.61
C CYS A 377 0.30 -17.32 9.12
N ASN A 378 -0.70 -16.83 8.39
CA ASN A 378 -0.44 -16.22 7.09
C ASN A 378 0.25 -14.87 7.28
N LEU A 379 1.22 -14.56 6.42
CA LEU A 379 1.88 -13.26 6.35
C LEU A 379 0.99 -12.32 5.55
N GLN A 380 0.32 -11.41 6.23
CA GLN A 380 -0.55 -10.42 5.61
C GLN A 380 0.28 -9.22 5.16
N PRO A 381 0.26 -8.82 3.88
CA PRO A 381 0.93 -7.60 3.44
C PRO A 381 0.22 -6.37 3.98
N MET A 382 1.01 -5.40 4.41
CA MET A 382 0.54 -4.13 4.97
C MET A 382 0.30 -3.05 3.91
N LEU A 383 0.16 -3.47 2.64
CA LEU A 383 -0.17 -2.61 1.51
C LEU A 383 -1.63 -2.13 1.59
N ARG A 384 -1.89 -0.91 1.10
CA ARG A 384 -3.27 -0.44 0.94
C ARG A 384 -3.89 -1.08 -0.29
N GLN A 385 -5.16 -1.42 -0.22
CA GLN A 385 -5.92 -1.83 -1.39
C GLN A 385 -6.20 -0.60 -2.25
N CYS A 386 -5.53 -0.50 -3.40
CA CYS A 386 -5.62 0.67 -4.27
C CYS A 386 -6.54 0.44 -5.46
N PHE A 387 -7.29 1.49 -5.81
CA PHE A 387 -8.13 1.65 -6.99
C PHE A 387 -7.64 2.90 -7.72
N THR A 388 -7.08 2.72 -8.92
CA THR A 388 -6.52 3.78 -9.76
C THR A 388 -7.33 3.85 -11.03
N PHE A 389 -7.94 5.00 -11.30
CA PHE A 389 -8.91 5.16 -12.39
C PHE A 389 -8.89 6.58 -12.94
N ASP A 390 -9.47 6.72 -14.12
CA ASP A 390 -9.63 7.94 -14.89
C ASP A 390 -11.06 8.50 -14.77
N LEU A 391 -11.20 9.80 -15.00
CA LEU A 391 -12.48 10.50 -15.06
C LEU A 391 -12.62 11.19 -16.42
N CYS A 392 -13.78 11.06 -17.04
CA CYS A 392 -14.12 11.74 -18.29
C CYS A 392 -15.63 11.90 -18.44
N GLY A 393 -16.04 12.72 -19.41
CA GLY A 393 -17.45 12.95 -19.74
C GLY A 393 -18.17 11.72 -20.33
N ASP A 394 -17.43 10.82 -20.99
CA ASP A 394 -17.99 9.60 -21.60
C ASP A 394 -18.49 8.58 -20.58
N GLN A 395 -17.94 8.62 -19.37
CA GLN A 395 -18.37 7.74 -18.28
C GLN A 395 -19.66 8.24 -17.59
N GLU A 396 -20.11 9.48 -17.83
CA GLU A 396 -21.38 9.96 -17.29
C GLU A 396 -22.58 9.21 -17.88
N VAL A 397 -23.70 9.19 -17.15
CA VAL A 397 -24.90 8.45 -17.54
C VAL A 397 -26.13 9.39 -17.57
N PRO A 398 -26.51 9.92 -18.75
CA PRO A 398 -25.86 9.76 -20.07
C PRO A 398 -24.53 10.53 -20.19
N PRO A 399 -23.68 10.24 -21.21
CA PRO A 399 -22.44 10.97 -21.43
C PRO A 399 -22.65 12.49 -21.49
N SER A 400 -21.78 13.24 -20.83
CA SER A 400 -21.89 14.70 -20.73
C SER A 400 -21.38 15.42 -21.98
N GLY A 401 -20.46 14.79 -22.72
CA GLY A 401 -19.74 15.40 -23.83
C GLY A 401 -18.70 16.44 -23.40
N SER A 402 -18.36 16.50 -22.11
CA SER A 402 -17.25 17.34 -21.62
C SER A 402 -15.91 16.74 -22.03
N ASP A 403 -14.99 17.61 -22.48
CA ASP A 403 -13.58 17.29 -22.75
C ASP A 403 -12.73 17.34 -21.45
N ALA A 404 -13.35 17.56 -20.29
CA ALA A 404 -12.67 17.54 -19.02
C ALA A 404 -12.17 16.13 -18.68
N VAL A 405 -11.03 16.09 -18.00
CA VAL A 405 -10.29 14.85 -17.70
C VAL A 405 -9.91 14.82 -16.23
N GLY A 406 -9.64 13.63 -15.70
CA GLY A 406 -9.17 13.49 -14.34
C GLY A 406 -8.47 12.17 -14.05
N ALA A 407 -7.63 12.19 -13.02
CA ALA A 407 -7.00 11.00 -12.46
C ALA A 407 -7.37 10.89 -10.99
N ALA A 408 -7.61 9.67 -10.53
CA ALA A 408 -7.92 9.40 -9.14
C ALA A 408 -7.22 8.14 -8.62
N VAL A 409 -6.87 8.20 -7.33
CA VAL A 409 -6.53 7.04 -6.52
C VAL A 409 -7.40 7.04 -5.27
N ILE A 410 -8.09 5.93 -5.06
CA ILE A 410 -8.76 5.61 -3.80
C ILE A 410 -8.06 4.40 -3.22
N SER A 411 -7.70 4.45 -1.95
CA SER A 411 -7.04 3.35 -1.28
C SER A 411 -7.70 3.06 0.07
N VAL A 412 -7.79 1.79 0.44
CA VAL A 412 -8.30 1.36 1.75
C VAL A 412 -7.19 0.64 2.51
N ASP A 413 -7.10 0.87 3.81
CA ASP A 413 -6.16 0.19 4.68
C ASP A 413 -6.42 -1.32 4.79
N TYR A 414 -5.44 -2.07 5.29
CA TYR A 414 -5.56 -3.54 5.35
C TYR A 414 -6.67 -4.04 6.27
N LEU A 415 -7.10 -3.20 7.24
CA LEU A 415 -8.18 -3.53 8.17
C LEU A 415 -9.56 -3.22 7.61
N ASN A 416 -9.65 -2.56 6.45
CA ASN A 416 -10.91 -2.11 5.85
C ASN A 416 -11.68 -1.14 6.74
N THR A 417 -10.96 -0.23 7.39
CA THR A 417 -11.48 0.75 8.35
C THR A 417 -11.30 2.19 7.91
N HIS A 418 -10.34 2.48 7.04
CA HIS A 418 -9.98 3.84 6.65
C HIS A 418 -9.71 3.95 5.15
N LEU A 419 -10.46 4.82 4.49
CA LEU A 419 -10.30 5.17 3.09
C LEU A 419 -9.52 6.47 2.95
N LEU A 420 -8.59 6.50 1.99
CA LEU A 420 -7.88 7.69 1.53
C LEU A 420 -8.22 7.91 0.06
N TYR A 421 -8.50 9.15 -0.33
CA TYR A 421 -8.74 9.53 -1.70
C TYR A 421 -7.88 10.71 -2.11
N ARG A 422 -7.40 10.67 -3.35
CA ARG A 422 -6.75 11.79 -4.04
C ARG A 422 -7.21 11.78 -5.48
N TYR A 423 -7.59 12.94 -6.00
CA TYR A 423 -7.93 13.08 -7.40
C TYR A 423 -7.59 14.48 -7.89
N ILE A 424 -7.37 14.58 -9.19
CA ILE A 424 -7.14 15.84 -9.89
C ILE A 424 -8.04 15.88 -11.11
N VAL A 425 -8.50 17.07 -11.46
CA VAL A 425 -9.31 17.33 -12.66
C VAL A 425 -8.70 18.46 -13.46
N ASP A 426 -8.89 18.44 -14.77
CA ASP A 426 -8.52 19.53 -15.68
C ASP A 426 -9.62 19.75 -16.70
N GLY A 427 -9.79 20.99 -17.17
CA GLY A 427 -10.72 21.31 -18.25
C GLY A 427 -12.20 21.38 -17.89
N LEU A 428 -12.58 21.34 -16.60
CA LEU A 428 -13.99 21.52 -16.18
C LEU A 428 -14.60 22.83 -16.73
N SER A 429 -15.89 22.80 -17.07
CA SER A 429 -16.60 23.95 -17.63
C SER A 429 -16.71 25.14 -16.69
N GLY A 430 -16.55 24.89 -15.39
CA GLY A 430 -16.50 25.90 -14.34
C GLY A 430 -16.01 25.31 -13.00
N PRO A 431 -16.04 26.09 -11.91
CA PRO A 431 -15.71 25.57 -10.58
C PRO A 431 -16.59 24.37 -10.21
N ALA A 432 -15.98 23.34 -9.63
CA ALA A 432 -16.72 22.20 -9.13
C ALA A 432 -17.71 22.64 -8.03
N THR A 433 -18.96 22.21 -8.17
CA THR A 433 -20.05 22.45 -7.21
C THR A 433 -20.31 21.22 -6.33
N GLY A 434 -19.82 20.05 -6.76
CA GLY A 434 -19.93 18.80 -6.03
C GLY A 434 -18.83 17.82 -6.43
N ALA A 435 -18.38 17.02 -5.46
CA ALA A 435 -17.56 15.83 -5.69
C ALA A 435 -18.10 14.72 -4.80
N GLN A 436 -18.43 13.57 -5.38
CA GLN A 436 -19.24 12.56 -4.70
C GLN A 436 -18.80 11.16 -5.08
N LEU A 437 -18.64 10.29 -4.08
CA LEU A 437 -18.70 8.86 -4.29
C LEU A 437 -20.16 8.42 -4.34
N GLN A 438 -20.53 7.65 -5.35
CA GLN A 438 -21.88 7.12 -5.52
C GLN A 438 -21.85 5.59 -5.64
N GLU A 439 -22.86 4.93 -5.09
CA GLU A 439 -23.09 3.49 -5.27
C GLU A 439 -23.73 3.26 -6.64
N ALA A 440 -22.88 3.06 -7.64
CA ALA A 440 -23.28 2.91 -9.03
C ALA A 440 -22.48 1.78 -9.68
N ALA A 441 -23.18 0.84 -10.32
CA ALA A 441 -22.56 -0.08 -11.25
C ALA A 441 -22.09 0.68 -12.50
N PHE A 442 -21.11 0.12 -13.21
CA PHE A 442 -20.62 0.70 -14.46
C PHE A 442 -21.75 0.93 -15.47
N GLY A 443 -21.85 2.16 -16.00
CA GLY A 443 -22.90 2.56 -16.93
C GLY A 443 -24.29 2.76 -16.31
N ALA A 444 -24.42 2.78 -14.98
CA ALA A 444 -25.66 3.06 -14.28
C ALA A 444 -25.54 4.33 -13.40
N ASN A 445 -26.67 4.95 -13.06
CA ASN A 445 -26.73 6.00 -12.05
C ASN A 445 -26.84 5.40 -10.64
N GLY A 446 -26.26 6.09 -9.66
CA GLY A 446 -26.18 5.63 -8.28
C GLY A 446 -26.67 6.64 -7.25
N SER A 447 -26.71 6.21 -6.00
CA SER A 447 -26.99 7.07 -4.84
C SER A 447 -25.71 7.52 -4.17
N LEU A 448 -25.73 8.70 -3.54
CA LEU A 448 -24.61 9.21 -2.75
C LEU A 448 -24.17 8.22 -1.67
N LEU A 449 -22.88 7.86 -1.68
CA LEU A 449 -22.19 7.14 -0.61
C LEU A 449 -21.48 8.11 0.33
N ALA A 450 -20.69 9.02 -0.23
CA ALA A 450 -19.92 9.99 0.55
C ALA A 450 -19.66 11.27 -0.25
N PRO A 451 -19.86 12.47 0.33
CA PRO A 451 -19.36 13.69 -0.25
C PRO A 451 -17.83 13.76 -0.09
N LEU A 452 -17.14 14.27 -1.10
CA LEU A 452 -15.70 14.52 -1.07
C LEU A 452 -15.42 16.03 -1.05
N PHE A 453 -14.22 16.41 -0.64
CA PHE A 453 -13.77 17.79 -0.77
C PHE A 453 -13.64 18.18 -2.24
N LEU A 454 -14.16 19.35 -2.59
CA LEU A 454 -14.15 19.87 -3.97
C LEU A 454 -12.72 20.03 -4.51
N PRO A 455 -12.48 19.72 -5.79
CA PRO A 455 -11.19 19.94 -6.41
C PRO A 455 -10.94 21.42 -6.69
N ASN A 456 -9.71 21.89 -6.47
CA ASN A 456 -9.21 23.13 -7.06
C ASN A 456 -7.68 23.12 -7.26
N PRO A 457 -7.16 22.53 -8.35
CA PRO A 457 -7.75 21.48 -9.20
C PRO A 457 -7.69 20.08 -8.55
N PHE A 458 -7.13 20.01 -7.33
CA PHE A 458 -6.88 18.77 -6.61
C PHE A 458 -7.86 18.61 -5.45
N GLY A 459 -8.43 17.42 -5.29
CA GLY A 459 -9.27 17.03 -4.16
C GLY A 459 -8.65 15.84 -3.42
N SER A 460 -8.57 15.92 -2.09
CA SER A 460 -8.04 14.83 -1.28
C SER A 460 -8.60 14.84 0.12
N GLY A 461 -8.71 13.65 0.71
CA GLY A 461 -9.13 13.49 2.09
C GLY A 461 -9.20 12.03 2.48
N GLN A 462 -9.73 11.78 3.67
CA GLN A 462 -9.87 10.45 4.23
C GLN A 462 -11.08 10.39 5.15
N PHE A 463 -11.61 9.20 5.38
CA PHE A 463 -12.68 8.95 6.33
C PHE A 463 -12.77 7.47 6.69
N GLU A 464 -13.44 7.18 7.81
CA GLU A 464 -13.71 5.81 8.25
C GLU A 464 -14.70 5.10 7.32
N VAL A 465 -14.45 3.83 7.06
CA VAL A 465 -15.29 2.95 6.26
C VAL A 465 -15.55 1.63 7.00
N ASP A 466 -16.59 0.92 6.59
CA ASP A 466 -16.85 -0.44 7.05
C ASP A 466 -16.62 -1.47 5.93
N GLY A 467 -16.66 -2.76 6.28
CA GLY A 467 -16.47 -3.84 5.30
C GLY A 467 -17.50 -3.83 4.16
N ASN A 468 -18.73 -3.35 4.39
CA ASN A 468 -19.74 -3.27 3.34
C ASN A 468 -19.39 -2.19 2.31
N PHE A 469 -18.85 -1.05 2.76
CA PHE A 469 -18.34 -0.01 1.88
C PHE A 469 -17.21 -0.57 1.00
N VAL A 470 -16.26 -1.31 1.60
CA VAL A 470 -15.14 -1.89 0.85
C VAL A 470 -15.60 -2.91 -0.18
N VAL A 471 -16.59 -3.76 0.14
CA VAL A 471 -17.18 -4.70 -0.82
C VAL A 471 -17.76 -3.98 -2.04
N LYS A 472 -18.34 -2.78 -1.89
CA LYS A 472 -18.84 -1.98 -3.02
C LYS A 472 -17.70 -1.48 -3.92
N LEU A 473 -16.59 -1.04 -3.33
CA LEU A 473 -15.38 -0.68 -4.09
C LEU A 473 -14.82 -1.89 -4.86
N GLN A 474 -14.78 -3.05 -4.20
CA GLN A 474 -14.23 -4.29 -4.78
C GLN A 474 -15.08 -4.90 -5.90
N SER A 475 -16.36 -4.57 -5.95
CA SER A 475 -17.33 -5.11 -6.91
C SER A 475 -17.60 -4.18 -8.09
N ASP A 476 -16.75 -3.17 -8.30
CA ASP A 476 -16.96 -2.10 -9.29
C ASP A 476 -18.35 -1.45 -9.17
N ASN A 477 -18.88 -1.34 -7.95
CA ASN A 477 -20.20 -0.75 -7.67
C ASN A 477 -20.06 0.63 -7.00
N THR A 478 -19.02 1.37 -7.35
CA THR A 478 -18.79 2.73 -6.87
C THR A 478 -18.19 3.58 -7.98
N CYS A 479 -18.67 4.81 -8.14
CA CYS A 479 -18.05 5.80 -9.02
C CYS A 479 -17.75 7.11 -8.26
N LEU A 480 -16.77 7.86 -8.74
CA LEU A 480 -16.56 9.26 -8.39
C LEU A 480 -17.20 10.12 -9.49
N ASN A 481 -18.08 11.03 -9.10
CA ASN A 481 -18.72 11.99 -10.00
C ASN A 481 -18.38 13.42 -9.54
N ILE A 482 -17.98 14.27 -10.50
CA ILE A 482 -17.65 15.69 -10.31
C ILE A 482 -18.69 16.54 -11.03
N LEU A 483 -19.29 17.48 -10.30
CA LEU A 483 -20.41 18.31 -10.76
C LEU A 483 -19.92 19.76 -10.94
N THR A 484 -20.50 20.46 -11.91
CA THR A 484 -20.33 21.91 -12.12
C THR A 484 -21.68 22.58 -12.31
N GLU A 485 -21.70 23.91 -12.49
CA GLU A 485 -22.94 24.67 -12.73
C GLU A 485 -23.63 24.25 -14.04
N ASP A 486 -22.86 24.03 -15.12
CA ASP A 486 -23.41 23.59 -16.41
C ASP A 486 -23.84 22.13 -16.40
N PHE A 487 -23.23 21.32 -15.53
CA PHE A 487 -23.48 19.90 -15.40
C PHE A 487 -23.89 19.52 -13.96
N PRO A 488 -25.11 19.90 -13.51
CA PRO A 488 -25.54 19.72 -12.13
C PRO A 488 -25.79 18.26 -11.73
N ASN A 489 -25.76 17.33 -12.70
CA ASN A 489 -25.87 15.88 -12.45
C ASN A 489 -24.52 15.14 -12.61
N GLY A 490 -23.48 15.85 -13.03
CA GLY A 490 -22.14 15.30 -13.29
C GLY A 490 -21.59 15.78 -14.62
N GLU A 491 -20.42 16.41 -14.56
CA GLU A 491 -19.62 16.78 -15.73
C GLU A 491 -18.71 15.62 -16.14
N ILE A 492 -17.99 15.04 -15.18
CA ILE A 492 -17.10 13.89 -15.41
C ILE A 492 -17.27 12.83 -14.32
N ARG A 493 -17.17 11.57 -14.75
CA ARG A 493 -17.27 10.38 -13.90
C ARG A 493 -16.05 9.50 -14.06
N GLY A 494 -15.65 8.85 -12.99
CA GLY A 494 -14.73 7.72 -13.02
C GLY A 494 -15.27 6.54 -12.22
N GLN A 495 -15.36 5.36 -12.83
CA GLN A 495 -15.68 4.15 -12.07
C GLN A 495 -14.51 3.77 -11.16
N VAL A 496 -14.78 3.51 -9.88
CA VAL A 496 -13.75 3.06 -8.94
C VAL A 496 -13.39 1.61 -9.23
N ARG A 497 -12.22 1.41 -9.84
CA ARG A 497 -11.68 0.09 -10.21
C ARG A 497 -10.15 0.14 -10.31
N LYS A 498 -9.53 -0.98 -10.70
CA LYS A 498 -8.07 -1.11 -10.87
C LYS A 498 -7.61 -1.03 -12.33
N SER A 499 -8.36 -0.33 -13.17
CA SER A 499 -8.10 -0.12 -14.61
C SER A 499 -8.69 1.22 -15.07
N LEU A 500 -8.23 1.68 -16.24
CA LEU A 500 -8.78 2.87 -16.90
C LEU A 500 -10.03 2.50 -17.71
N SER A 501 -10.90 3.46 -18.01
CA SER A 501 -12.23 3.23 -18.59
C SER A 501 -12.71 4.33 -19.53
N CYS A 502 -12.01 5.45 -19.63
CA CYS A 502 -12.23 6.42 -20.68
C CYS A 502 -11.79 5.85 -22.02
N ASP A 503 -12.53 6.22 -23.07
CA ASP A 503 -12.17 5.82 -24.42
C ASP A 503 -10.87 6.54 -24.80
N GLU A 504 -9.84 5.77 -25.15
CA GLU A 504 -8.68 6.35 -25.78
C GLU A 504 -9.05 6.79 -27.19
N ILE A 505 -8.96 8.09 -27.46
CA ILE A 505 -8.95 8.60 -28.82
C ILE A 505 -7.64 8.12 -29.47
N SER A 506 -7.63 6.88 -29.94
CA SER A 506 -6.63 6.41 -30.87
C SER A 506 -6.83 7.20 -32.15
N GLY A 507 -6.04 8.25 -32.31
CA GLY A 507 -5.86 8.87 -33.61
C GLY A 507 -5.39 7.77 -34.54
N ILE A 508 -6.29 7.25 -35.38
CA ILE A 508 -5.88 6.48 -36.54
C ILE A 508 -5.03 7.46 -37.35
N TYR A 509 -3.71 7.32 -37.29
CA TYR A 509 -2.88 7.79 -38.39
C TYR A 509 -3.33 6.94 -39.58
N ASP A 510 -4.27 7.48 -40.34
CA ASP A 510 -4.68 6.91 -41.61
C ASP A 510 -3.58 7.35 -42.58
N PRO A 511 -2.55 6.53 -42.90
CA PRO A 511 -1.66 6.90 -43.97
C PRO A 511 -2.57 6.98 -45.19
N ILE A 512 -2.79 8.17 -45.75
CA ILE A 512 -3.56 8.36 -46.98
C ILE A 512 -3.04 7.32 -47.99
N VAL A 513 -3.80 6.23 -48.18
CA VAL A 513 -3.45 5.20 -49.15
C VAL A 513 -3.81 5.79 -50.49
N SER A 514 -2.79 6.28 -51.20
CA SER A 514 -2.97 6.97 -52.47
C SER A 514 -3.51 6.07 -53.59
N ASN A 515 -3.35 4.75 -53.48
CA ASN A 515 -3.90 3.77 -54.42
C ASN A 515 -4.05 2.39 -53.79
N LEU A 516 -5.19 1.75 -54.05
CA LEU A 516 -5.47 0.34 -53.78
C LEU A 516 -5.46 -0.42 -55.12
N SER A 517 -4.55 -1.39 -55.27
CA SER A 517 -4.53 -2.26 -56.47
C SER A 517 -4.92 -3.68 -56.10
N LEU A 518 -5.88 -4.23 -56.84
CA LEU A 518 -6.40 -5.59 -56.67
C LEU A 518 -5.96 -6.43 -57.87
N PHE A 519 -5.18 -7.48 -57.61
CA PHE A 519 -4.79 -8.44 -58.63
C PHE A 519 -5.48 -9.78 -58.34
N PRO A 520 -6.48 -10.19 -59.14
CA PRO A 520 -7.01 -11.54 -59.03
C PRO A 520 -5.93 -12.53 -59.50
N ASN A 521 -5.67 -13.58 -58.73
CA ASN A 521 -4.83 -14.70 -59.15
C ASN A 521 -5.73 -15.78 -59.77
N PRO A 522 -5.80 -15.89 -61.11
CA PRO A 522 -6.73 -16.79 -61.77
C PRO A 522 -6.40 -18.28 -61.58
N ALA A 523 -5.24 -18.63 -61.00
CA ALA A 523 -4.83 -20.01 -60.78
C ALA A 523 -5.23 -20.57 -59.40
N THR A 524 -5.44 -19.73 -58.39
CA THR A 524 -5.65 -20.19 -57.01
C THR A 524 -6.98 -19.76 -56.38
N GLY A 525 -7.80 -18.99 -57.11
CA GLY A 525 -9.05 -18.43 -56.57
C GLY A 525 -8.85 -17.40 -55.46
N SER A 526 -7.63 -16.87 -55.31
CA SER A 526 -7.25 -15.89 -54.28
C SER A 526 -7.03 -14.52 -54.89
N ILE A 527 -7.23 -13.47 -54.10
CA ILE A 527 -6.95 -12.08 -54.49
C ILE A 527 -5.76 -11.59 -53.67
N SER A 528 -4.79 -10.96 -54.34
CA SER A 528 -3.69 -10.26 -53.67
C SER A 528 -4.02 -8.78 -53.56
N LEU A 529 -3.86 -8.24 -52.34
CA LEU A 529 -4.04 -6.84 -51.99
C LEU A 529 -2.66 -6.23 -51.70
N GLU A 530 -2.31 -5.16 -52.41
CA GLU A 530 -1.06 -4.41 -52.20
C GLU A 530 -1.38 -2.94 -51.91
N PHE A 531 -0.72 -2.38 -50.90
CA PHE A 531 -0.87 -0.99 -50.47
C PHE A 531 0.39 -0.20 -50.85
N LEU A 532 0.24 0.86 -51.64
CA LEU A 532 1.34 1.74 -52.04
C LEU A 532 1.16 3.15 -51.47
N ARG A 533 2.17 3.63 -50.75
CA ARG A 533 2.24 4.98 -50.19
C ARG A 533 2.99 5.91 -51.16
N ASN A 534 2.35 6.99 -51.61
CA ASN A 534 3.07 8.11 -52.22
C ASN A 534 3.58 9.06 -51.11
N ALA A 535 4.78 8.81 -50.60
CA ALA A 535 5.53 9.80 -49.84
C ALA A 535 6.95 9.91 -50.42
N PRO A 536 7.56 11.11 -50.50
CA PRO A 536 8.97 11.22 -50.85
C PRO A 536 9.81 10.50 -49.77
N PRO A 537 10.98 9.94 -50.14
CA PRO A 537 11.77 9.13 -49.22
C PRO A 537 12.24 9.99 -48.04
N ILE A 538 11.80 9.62 -46.84
CA ILE A 538 12.48 10.05 -45.60
C ILE A 538 13.78 9.25 -45.55
N PRO A 539 14.96 9.88 -45.42
CA PRO A 539 16.21 9.15 -45.30
C PRO A 539 16.27 8.49 -43.92
N VAL A 540 15.95 7.19 -43.89
CA VAL A 540 16.43 6.32 -42.83
C VAL A 540 17.87 5.98 -43.17
N LEU A 541 18.81 6.27 -42.26
CA LEU A 541 19.99 5.46 -41.96
C LEU A 541 20.81 6.13 -40.85
N LYS A 542 20.64 5.66 -39.61
CA LYS A 542 21.79 5.38 -38.74
C LYS A 542 21.65 3.94 -38.28
N SER A 543 22.58 3.12 -38.75
CA SER A 543 22.80 1.73 -38.39
C SER A 543 23.31 1.64 -36.96
N TRP A 544 22.79 0.68 -36.19
CA TRP A 544 23.43 0.18 -34.99
C TRP A 544 24.58 -0.76 -35.38
N THR A 545 25.76 -0.49 -34.85
CA THR A 545 26.82 -1.46 -34.55
C THR A 545 27.16 -1.33 -33.08
#